data_AF-A0A2H0SG16-F1
#
_entry.id   AF-A0A2H0SG16-F1
#
_cell.length_a   1.000
_cell.length_b   1.000
_cell.length_c   1.000
_cell.angle_alpha   90.00
_cell.angle_beta   90.00
_cell.angle_gamma   90.00
#
_symmetry.space_group_name_H-M   'P 1'
#
loop_
_entity.id
_entity.type
_entity.pdbx_description
1 polymer ?
#
loop_
_entity_poly.entity_id
_entity_poly.type
_entity_poly.pdbx_seq_one_letter_code
_entity_poly.pdbx_strand_id
1 'polypeptide(L)' 'MINFFHTYIPEPIAFQIGSLSIHWYGVILVVAILAGYWIVNRLSRSSGLNQEAISSIYVNTLIIG' A
#
# COMPACT_ATOMS: atom_id res chain seq x y z
N MET A 1 -31.70 11.38 15.71
CA MET A 1 -30.97 12.32 14.84
C MET A 1 -29.48 12.06 15.04
N ILE A 2 -28.83 11.32 14.13
CA ILE A 2 -27.38 11.03 14.20
C ILE A 2 -26.66 12.18 13.48
N ASN A 3 -26.42 13.27 14.21
CA ASN A 3 -25.74 14.45 13.69
C ASN A 3 -24.26 14.55 14.13
N PHE A 4 -23.55 13.42 14.17
CA PHE A 4 -22.24 13.34 14.84
C PHE A 4 -21.05 13.23 13.87
N PHE A 5 -21.27 12.91 12.58
CA PHE A 5 -20.18 12.57 11.64
C PHE A 5 -19.85 13.65 10.59
N HIS A 6 -20.55 14.79 10.55
CA HIS A 6 -20.42 15.75 9.43
C HIS A 6 -19.25 16.72 9.52
N THR A 7 -18.55 16.80 10.66
CA THR A 7 -17.51 17.82 10.87
C THR A 7 -16.20 17.22 11.37
N TYR A 8 -16.09 15.89 11.43
CA TYR A 8 -14.83 15.26 11.78
C TYR A 8 -13.90 15.29 10.58
N ILE A 9 -12.94 16.21 10.61
CA ILE A 9 -11.82 16.26 9.66
C ILE A 9 -10.68 15.50 10.32
N PRO A 10 -10.40 14.25 9.92
CA PRO A 10 -9.29 13.49 10.49
C PRO A 10 -7.97 14.19 10.18
N GLU A 11 -7.06 14.20 11.15
CA GLU A 11 -5.69 14.69 10.98
C GLU A 11 -5.02 13.95 9.81
N PRO A 12 -4.62 14.66 8.73
CA PRO A 12 -4.14 14.00 7.51
C PRO A 12 -2.69 13.49 7.65
N ILE A 13 -1.95 14.00 8.64
CA ILE A 13 -0.54 13.70 8.88
C ILE A 13 -0.45 12.55 9.89
N ALA A 14 0.16 11.44 9.49
CA ALA A 14 0.41 10.29 10.35
C ALA A 14 1.69 10.49 11.17
N PHE A 15 2.78 10.92 10.52
CA PHE A 15 4.07 11.14 11.16
C PHE A 15 4.74 12.36 10.53
N GLN A 16 5.40 13.19 11.34
CA GLN A 16 6.21 14.31 10.88
C GLN A 16 7.65 14.09 11.29
N ILE A 17 8.55 14.00 10.31
CA ILE A 17 10.00 13.84 10.54
C ILE A 17 10.67 15.08 9.94
N GLY A 18 10.88 16.12 10.76
CA GLY A 18 11.45 17.39 10.30
C GLY A 18 10.54 18.09 9.27
N SER A 19 11.07 18.32 8.06
CA SER A 19 10.31 18.90 6.93
C SER A 19 9.49 17.88 6.14
N LEU A 20 9.61 16.58 6.45
CA LEU A 20 8.89 15.52 5.76
C LEU A 20 7.60 15.16 6.52
N SER A 21 6.46 15.56 5.95
CA SER A 21 5.13 15.19 6.46
C SER A 21 4.62 13.93 5.77
N ILE A 22 4.55 12.82 6.51
CA ILE A 22 4.02 11.54 6.05
C ILE A 22 2.52 11.54 6.30
N HIS A 23 1.74 11.42 5.22
CA HIS A 23 0.28 11.45 5.29
C HIS A 23 -0.31 10.04 5.36
N TRP A 24 -1.49 9.90 5.96
CA TRP A 24 -2.18 8.61 6.07
C TRP A 24 -2.45 7.95 4.71
N TYR A 25 -2.77 8.72 3.67
CA TYR A 25 -2.95 8.16 2.32
C TYR A 25 -1.66 7.51 1.78
N GLY A 26 -0.50 8.09 2.10
CA GLY A 26 0.80 7.52 1.70
C GLY A 26 1.11 6.25 2.46
N VAL A 27 0.83 6.21 3.76
CA VAL A 27 1.00 5.00 4.60
C VAL A 27 0.13 3.87 4.06
N ILE A 28 -1.15 4.15 3.77
CA ILE A 28 -2.09 3.17 3.23
C ILE A 28 -1.60 2.65 1.87
N LEU A 29 -1.10 3.51 0.99
CA LEU A 29 -0.54 3.10 -0.30
C LEU A 29 0.65 2.17 -0.14
N VAL A 30 1.62 2.52 0.72
CA VAL A 30 2.79 1.66 0.97
C VAL A 30 2.36 0.31 1.51
N VAL A 31 1.42 0.28 2.45
CA VAL A 31 0.87 -0.96 3.01
C VAL A 31 0.17 -1.79 1.92
N ALA A 32 -0.62 -1.17 1.04
CA ALA A 32 -1.31 -1.86 -0.05
C ALA A 32 -0.32 -2.49 -1.04
N ILE A 33 0.76 -1.78 -1.40
CA ILE A 33 1.82 -2.31 -2.27
C ILE A 33 2.54 -3.49 -1.60
N LEU A 34 2.92 -3.35 -0.33
CA LEU A 34 3.58 -4.43 0.41
C LEU A 34 2.69 -5.66 0.55
N ALA A 35 1.40 -5.46 0.83
CA ALA A 35 0.42 -6.54 0.92
C ALA A 35 0.25 -7.25 -0.43
N GLY A 36 0.14 -6.50 -1.53
CA GLY A 36 0.07 -7.06 -2.88
C GLY A 36 1.31 -7.88 -3.23
N TYR A 37 2.50 -7.36 -2.95
CA TYR A 37 3.75 -8.08 -3.15
C TYR A 37 3.81 -9.38 -2.33
N TRP A 38 3.37 -9.34 -1.08
CA TRP A 38 3.36 -10.50 -0.20
C TRP A 38 2.38 -11.59 -0.68
N ILE A 39 1.18 -11.20 -1.11
CA ILE A 39 0.18 -12.13 -1.67
C ILE A 39 0.72 -12.79 -2.94
N VAL A 40 1.29 -12.01 -3.84
CA VAL A 40 1.86 -12.50 -5.11
C VAL A 40 3.01 -13.48 -4.85
N ASN A 41 3.89 -13.17 -3.91
CA ASN A 41 4.95 -14.08 -3.49
C ASN A 41 4.42 -15.39 -2.89
N ARG A 42 3.38 -15.31 -2.05
CA ARG A 42 2.77 -16.49 -1.42
C ARG A 42 2.09 -17.37 -2.46
N LEU A 43 1.39 -16.77 -3.43
CA LEU A 43 0.73 -17.48 -4.52
C LEU A 43 1.74 -18.12 -5.48
N SER A 44 2.81 -17.41 -5.84
CA SER A 44 3.90 -17.92 -6.70
C SER A 44 4.52 -19.19 -6.13
N ARG A 45 4.77 -19.22 -4.81
CA ARG A 45 5.31 -20.39 -4.11
C ARG A 45 4.37 -21.59 -4.15
N SER A 46 3.06 -21.36 -4.07
CA SER A 46 2.05 -22.42 -4.12
C SER A 46 1.85 -23.01 -5.51
N SER A 47 2.08 -22.22 -6.56
CA SER A 47 1.80 -22.60 -7.95
C SER A 47 3.01 -23.19 -8.70
N GLY A 48 4.18 -23.32 -8.04
CA GLY A 48 5.42 -23.79 -8.68
C GLY A 48 5.93 -22.86 -9.79
N LEU A 49 5.44 -21.62 -9.82
CA LEU A 49 5.80 -20.62 -10.82
C LEU A 49 7.11 -19.95 -10.42
N ASN A 50 7.94 -19.66 -11.42
CA ASN A 50 9.26 -19.08 -11.22
C ASN A 50 9.13 -17.70 -10.54
N GLN A 51 9.60 -17.61 -9.29
CA GLN A 51 9.35 -16.48 -8.41
C GLN A 51 9.97 -15.16 -8.94
N GLU A 52 11.02 -15.27 -9.76
CA GLU A 52 11.67 -14.14 -10.42
C GLU A 52 10.81 -13.54 -11.55
N ALA A 53 10.10 -14.37 -12.31
CA ALA A 53 9.22 -13.91 -13.38
C ALA A 53 7.99 -13.19 -12.81
N ILE A 54 7.44 -13.68 -11.70
CA ILE A 54 6.26 -13.07 -11.09
C ILE A 54 6.60 -11.77 -10.37
N SER A 55 7.72 -11.73 -9.65
CA SER A 55 8.17 -10.50 -8.98
C SER A 55 8.53 -9.40 -9.99
N SER A 56 9.16 -9.74 -11.12
CA SER A 56 9.44 -8.78 -12.20
C SER A 56 8.16 -8.23 -12.84
N ILE A 57 7.14 -9.06 -13.09
CA ILE A 57 5.84 -8.57 -13.61
C ILE A 57 5.17 -7.64 -12.59
N TYR A 58 5.16 -8.01 -11.31
CA TYR A 58 4.56 -7.18 -10.26
C TYR A 58 5.22 -5.80 -10.15
N VAL A 59 6.56 -5.77 -10.13
CA VAL A 59 7.34 -4.53 -10.11
C VAL A 59 7.11 -3.73 -11.39
N ASN A 60 7.07 -4.38 -12.55
CA ASN A 60 6.80 -3.72 -13.82
C ASN A 60 5.40 -3.08 -13.86
N THR A 61 4.37 -3.77 -13.38
CA THR A 61 3.01 -3.20 -13.27
C THR A 61 2.98 -2.01 -12.31
N LEU A 62 3.74 -2.06 -11.21
CA LEU A 62 3.83 -0.96 -10.24
C LEU A 62 4.56 0.28 -10.80
N ILE A 63 5.52 0.09 -11.70
CA ILE A 63 6.30 1.19 -12.31
C ILE A 63 5.55 1.81 -13.50
N ILE A 64 4.80 1.00 -14.25
CA ILE A 64 4.07 1.44 -15.45
C ILE A 64 2.70 2.07 -15.10
N GLY A 65 2.05 1.62 -14.02
CA GLY A 65 0.75 2.14 -13.56
C GLY A 65 0.86 3.53 -12.95
#